data_AF-A0A345BX56-F1
#
_entry.id   AF-A0A345BX56-F1
#
_cell.length_a   1.000
_cell.length_b   1.000
_cell.length_c   1.000
_cell.angle_alpha   90.00
_cell.angle_beta   90.00
_cell.angle_gamma   90.00
#
_symmetry.space_group_name_H-M   'P 1'
#
loop_
_entity.id
_entity.type
_entity.pdbx_description
1 polymer ?
#
loop_
_entity_poly.entity_id
_entity_poly.type
_entity_poly.pdbx_seq_one_letter_code
_entity_poly.pdbx_strand_id
1 'polypeptide(L)'
;MFKAVEIFFNQQPEWVYFITGLIIVLGLITTFILIGRAAMKYTEKIDKELGFQKIQQELHDTKYQAGLHKDLALQTIHALRNAERFLEQLQQARRFSVQAEENLQTYENLIIRIVHALSSDIKFQPGEQHRSSVWIEELGQLVYFTGSNAFDDRDGNQILSMNETIAGRCFRKKEIQLVPDVSDDVDGMPQNHNGYGAILCIPLSEWGVLTIDAHRAFQEEVLYICRLYARVIDLAFFEYSQMIDDGYIAQQFNERE
;
A
#
# COMPACT_ATOMS: atom_id res chain seq x y z
N MET A 1 -81.43 -17.96 -13.68
CA MET A 1 -80.76 -16.64 -13.80
C MET A 1 -80.22 -16.39 -15.20
N PHE A 2 -79.56 -17.36 -15.86
CA PHE A 2 -79.04 -17.21 -17.23
C PHE A 2 -80.11 -16.94 -18.32
N LYS A 3 -81.26 -17.62 -18.29
CA LYS A 3 -82.34 -17.42 -19.30
C LYS A 3 -83.01 -16.04 -19.28
N ALA A 4 -83.06 -15.37 -18.12
CA ALA A 4 -83.68 -14.04 -18.01
C ALA A 4 -82.79 -12.94 -18.60
N VAL A 5 -81.47 -13.11 -18.49
CA VAL A 5 -80.47 -12.21 -19.08
C VAL A 5 -80.47 -12.34 -20.61
N GLU A 6 -80.65 -13.56 -21.11
CA GLU A 6 -80.66 -13.87 -22.55
C GLU A 6 -81.86 -13.27 -23.29
N ILE A 7 -83.06 -13.32 -22.68
CA ILE A 7 -84.28 -12.71 -23.22
C ILE A 7 -84.22 -11.18 -23.17
N PHE A 8 -83.61 -10.62 -22.13
CA PHE A 8 -83.45 -9.17 -21.98
C PHE A 8 -82.47 -8.58 -22.99
N PHE A 9 -81.43 -9.32 -23.39
CA PHE A 9 -80.50 -8.90 -24.44
C PHE A 9 -81.11 -9.00 -25.85
N ASN A 10 -81.94 -10.00 -26.12
CA ASN A 10 -82.54 -10.20 -27.46
C ASN A 10 -83.68 -9.24 -27.82
N GLN A 11 -84.14 -8.38 -26.90
CA GLN A 11 -85.22 -7.40 -27.14
C GLN A 11 -84.77 -5.94 -26.98
N GLN A 12 -83.46 -5.68 -26.94
CA GLN A 12 -82.98 -4.29 -26.81
C GLN A 12 -83.05 -3.53 -28.14
N PRO A 13 -83.56 -2.29 -28.15
CA PRO A 13 -83.49 -1.43 -29.31
C PRO A 13 -82.05 -1.18 -29.77
N GLU A 14 -81.82 -1.06 -31.07
CA GLU A 14 -80.48 -0.89 -31.66
C GLU A 14 -79.68 0.30 -31.07
N TRP A 15 -80.36 1.35 -30.60
CA TRP A 15 -79.71 2.51 -29.97
C TRP A 15 -78.97 2.17 -28.66
N VAL A 16 -79.39 1.12 -27.94
CA VAL A 16 -78.74 0.70 -26.68
C VAL A 16 -77.36 0.09 -26.95
N TYR A 17 -77.22 -0.67 -28.04
CA TYR A 17 -75.93 -1.22 -28.47
C TYR A 17 -74.94 -0.11 -28.87
N PHE A 18 -75.44 0.94 -29.52
CA PHE A 18 -74.61 2.10 -29.88
C PHE A 18 -74.12 2.86 -28.63
N ILE A 19 -74.99 3.11 -27.65
CA ILE A 19 -74.63 3.82 -26.41
C ILE A 19 -73.67 2.99 -25.55
N THR A 20 -73.93 1.70 -25.39
CA THR A 20 -73.03 0.81 -24.62
C THR A 20 -71.66 0.69 -25.26
N GLY A 21 -71.59 0.59 -26.61
CA GLY A 21 -70.33 0.64 -27.35
C GLY A 21 -69.57 1.95 -27.13
N LEU A 22 -70.26 3.10 -27.19
CA LEU A 22 -69.65 4.42 -26.95
C LEU A 22 -69.07 4.53 -25.54
N ILE A 23 -69.80 4.05 -24.52
CA ILE A 23 -69.35 4.04 -23.12
C ILE A 23 -68.10 3.16 -22.95
N ILE A 24 -68.08 1.98 -23.57
CA ILE A 24 -66.91 1.08 -23.52
C ILE A 24 -65.69 1.72 -24.17
N VAL A 25 -65.86 2.37 -25.32
CA VAL A 25 -64.77 3.07 -26.01
C VAL A 25 -64.23 4.24 -25.17
N LEU A 26 -65.11 5.05 -24.57
CA LEU A 26 -64.71 6.12 -23.65
C LEU A 26 -64.00 5.57 -22.40
N GLY A 27 -64.48 4.45 -21.85
CA GLY A 27 -63.84 3.73 -20.75
C GLY A 27 -62.43 3.22 -21.12
N LEU A 28 -62.26 2.70 -22.33
CA LEU A 28 -60.96 2.28 -22.85
C LEU A 28 -60.00 3.45 -23.05
N ILE A 29 -60.48 4.56 -23.61
CA ILE A 29 -59.63 5.75 -23.81
C ILE A 29 -59.17 6.33 -22.47
N THR A 30 -60.09 6.44 -21.50
CA THR A 30 -59.76 6.96 -20.16
C THR A 30 -58.79 6.06 -19.41
N THR A 31 -58.97 4.74 -19.47
CA THR A 31 -58.01 3.78 -18.87
C THR A 31 -56.64 3.87 -19.53
N PHE A 32 -56.57 4.02 -20.86
CA PHE A 32 -55.30 4.19 -21.57
C PHE A 32 -54.56 5.47 -21.15
N ILE A 33 -55.28 6.59 -21.02
CA ILE A 33 -54.72 7.85 -20.54
C ILE A 33 -54.19 7.72 -19.11
N LEU A 34 -54.93 7.04 -18.22
CA LEU A 34 -54.50 6.83 -16.83
C LEU A 34 -53.25 5.94 -16.74
N ILE A 35 -53.19 4.87 -17.53
CA ILE A 35 -52.01 3.98 -17.60
C ILE A 35 -50.80 4.76 -18.11
N GLY A 36 -50.95 5.57 -19.16
CA GLY A 36 -49.87 6.41 -19.69
C GLY A 36 -49.33 7.41 -18.66
N ARG A 37 -50.21 8.07 -17.90
CA ARG A 37 -49.78 8.99 -16.83
C ARG A 37 -49.11 8.26 -15.66
N ALA A 38 -49.61 7.09 -15.28
CA ALA A 38 -48.99 6.26 -14.26
C ALA A 38 -47.58 5.84 -14.71
N ALA A 39 -47.43 5.32 -15.93
CA ALA A 39 -46.15 4.91 -16.48
C ALA A 39 -45.11 6.05 -16.46
N MET A 40 -45.45 7.24 -16.96
CA MET A 40 -44.53 8.40 -16.92
C MET A 40 -44.08 8.76 -15.49
N LYS A 41 -45.00 8.74 -14.51
CA LYS A 41 -44.68 9.01 -13.10
C LYS A 41 -43.83 7.91 -12.47
N TYR A 42 -43.98 6.66 -12.90
CA TYR A 42 -43.14 5.55 -12.48
C TYR A 42 -41.73 5.68 -13.05
N THR A 43 -41.58 5.99 -14.34
CA THR A 43 -40.26 6.19 -14.96
C THR A 43 -39.48 7.31 -14.29
N GLU A 44 -40.12 8.46 -14.03
CA GLU A 44 -39.47 9.59 -13.36
C GLU A 44 -38.99 9.24 -11.94
N LYS A 45 -39.73 8.41 -11.21
CA LYS A 45 -39.32 7.93 -9.88
C LYS A 45 -38.16 6.96 -9.95
N ILE A 46 -38.19 6.02 -10.89
CA ILE A 46 -37.12 5.05 -11.09
C ILE A 46 -35.82 5.76 -11.49
N ASP A 47 -35.89 6.74 -12.40
CA ASP A 47 -34.70 7.53 -12.78
C ASP A 47 -34.13 8.31 -11.59
N LYS A 48 -34.99 8.85 -10.72
CA LYS A 48 -34.56 9.51 -9.48
C LYS A 48 -33.91 8.54 -8.50
N GLU A 49 -34.46 7.34 -8.32
CA GLU A 49 -33.90 6.31 -7.44
C GLU A 49 -32.56 5.78 -7.97
N LEU A 50 -32.46 5.52 -9.27
CA LEU A 50 -31.20 5.13 -9.92
C LEU A 50 -30.14 6.23 -9.81
N GLY A 51 -30.54 7.50 -10.02
CA GLY A 51 -29.66 8.65 -9.81
C GLY A 51 -29.18 8.77 -8.37
N PHE A 52 -30.07 8.54 -7.39
CA PHE A 52 -29.72 8.56 -5.98
C PHE A 52 -28.77 7.42 -5.59
N GLN A 53 -29.00 6.21 -6.09
CA GLN A 53 -28.10 5.07 -5.88
C GLN A 53 -26.70 5.36 -6.45
N LYS A 54 -26.64 5.92 -7.67
CA LYS A 54 -25.37 6.33 -8.27
C LYS A 54 -24.63 7.36 -7.42
N ILE A 55 -25.33 8.41 -6.95
CA ILE A 55 -24.74 9.42 -6.07
C ILE A 55 -24.27 8.81 -4.75
N GLN A 56 -25.03 7.88 -4.16
CA GLN A 56 -24.61 7.19 -2.94
C GLN A 56 -23.35 6.35 -3.15
N GLN A 57 -23.25 5.65 -4.27
CA GLN A 57 -22.08 4.87 -4.62
C GLN A 57 -20.86 5.78 -4.85
N GLU A 58 -21.01 6.83 -5.66
CA GLU A 58 -19.95 7.82 -5.88
C GLU A 58 -19.49 8.49 -4.58
N LEU A 59 -20.42 8.79 -3.67
CA LEU A 59 -20.10 9.35 -2.36
C LEU A 59 -19.34 8.34 -1.48
N HIS A 60 -19.75 7.07 -1.50
CA HIS A 60 -19.05 6.01 -0.78
C HIS A 60 -17.63 5.82 -1.29
N ASP A 61 -17.47 5.73 -2.61
CA ASP A 61 -16.18 5.58 -3.27
C ASP A 61 -15.28 6.79 -3.00
N THR A 62 -15.82 8.01 -3.12
CA THR A 62 -15.08 9.25 -2.82
C THR A 62 -14.65 9.30 -1.36
N LYS A 63 -15.52 8.92 -0.43
CA LYS A 63 -15.20 8.90 1.00
C LYS A 63 -14.14 7.84 1.32
N TYR A 64 -14.20 6.69 0.67
CA TYR A 64 -13.20 5.64 0.78
C TYR A 64 -11.83 6.12 0.29
N GLN A 65 -11.76 6.71 -0.90
CA GLN A 65 -10.53 7.29 -1.46
C GLN A 65 -9.97 8.41 -0.58
N ALA A 66 -10.84 9.30 -0.07
CA ALA A 66 -10.42 10.35 0.86
C ALA A 66 -9.85 9.79 2.17
N GLY A 67 -10.39 8.66 2.65
CA GLY A 67 -9.84 7.92 3.78
C GLY A 67 -8.43 7.41 3.51
N LEU A 68 -8.23 6.72 2.38
CA LEU A 68 -6.92 6.21 1.96
C LEU A 68 -5.88 7.34 1.83
N HIS A 69 -6.23 8.44 1.16
CA HIS A 69 -5.32 9.57 1.01
C HIS A 69 -4.98 10.24 2.34
N LYS A 70 -5.94 10.30 3.28
CA LYS A 70 -5.67 10.82 4.62
C LYS A 70 -4.69 9.92 5.38
N ASP A 71 -4.87 8.61 5.31
CA ASP A 71 -3.97 7.66 5.98
C ASP A 71 -2.55 7.73 5.40
N LEU A 72 -2.43 7.79 4.08
CA LEU A 72 -1.14 7.98 3.41
C LEU A 72 -0.48 9.31 3.77
N ALA A 73 -1.25 10.41 3.84
CA ALA A 73 -0.73 11.71 4.24
C ALA A 73 -0.21 11.68 5.69
N LEU A 74 -0.92 11.02 6.61
CA LEU A 74 -0.47 10.84 7.98
C LEU A 74 0.82 10.01 8.04
N GLN A 75 0.90 8.89 7.33
CA GLN A 75 2.11 8.08 7.24
C GLN A 75 3.30 8.88 6.73
N THR A 76 3.09 9.68 5.68
CA THR A 76 4.13 10.54 5.10
C THR A 76 4.59 11.61 6.08
N ILE A 77 3.67 12.26 6.81
CA ILE A 77 4.02 13.25 7.84
C ILE A 77 4.83 12.60 8.97
N HIS A 78 4.43 11.41 9.42
CA HIS A 78 5.18 10.65 10.43
C HIS A 78 6.58 10.28 9.94
N ALA A 79 6.68 9.78 8.71
CA ALA A 79 7.96 9.44 8.09
C ALA A 79 8.90 10.65 7.95
N LEU A 80 8.36 11.81 7.55
CA LEU A 80 9.14 13.04 7.43
C LEU A 80 9.67 13.53 8.78
N ARG A 81 8.83 13.52 9.82
CA ARG A 81 9.25 13.90 11.19
C ARG A 81 10.34 12.98 11.73
N ASN A 82 10.21 11.68 11.48
CA ASN A 82 11.22 10.71 11.89
C ASN A 82 12.53 10.91 11.10
N ALA A 83 12.45 11.11 9.78
CA ALA A 83 13.61 11.42 8.96
C ALA A 83 14.34 12.70 9.41
N GLU A 84 13.61 13.77 9.72
CA GLU A 84 14.17 15.01 10.28
C GLU A 84 14.93 14.71 11.58
N ARG A 85 14.32 13.96 12.51
CA ARG A 85 14.96 13.55 13.76
C ARG A 85 16.24 12.71 13.52
N PHE A 86 16.23 11.81 12.54
CA PHE A 86 17.40 11.01 12.22
C PHE A 86 18.53 11.83 11.62
N LEU A 87 18.20 12.81 10.77
CA LEU A 87 19.17 13.76 10.23
C LEU A 87 19.77 14.65 11.33
N GLU A 88 18.95 15.11 12.29
CA GLU A 88 19.44 15.84 13.46
C GLU A 88 20.38 14.99 14.31
N GLN A 89 20.05 13.71 14.55
CA GLN A 89 20.91 12.77 15.29
C GLN A 89 22.23 12.53 14.56
N LEU A 90 22.19 12.36 13.24
CA LEU A 90 23.39 12.23 12.41
C LEU A 90 24.26 13.49 12.49
N GLN A 91 23.64 14.67 12.39
CA GLN A 91 24.34 15.95 12.49
C GLN A 91 24.97 16.15 13.88
N GLN A 92 24.29 15.72 14.94
CA GLN A 92 24.83 15.76 16.30
C GLN A 92 26.02 14.79 16.45
N ALA A 93 25.89 13.55 15.96
CA ALA A 93 26.98 12.57 15.98
C ALA A 93 28.23 13.09 15.26
N ARG A 94 28.05 13.77 14.11
CA ARG A 94 29.17 14.42 13.40
C ARG A 94 29.81 15.56 14.19
N ARG A 95 29.03 16.36 14.93
CA ARG A 95 29.51 17.57 15.62
C ARG A 95 30.19 17.30 16.95
N PHE A 96 29.73 16.30 17.69
CA PHE A 96 30.16 16.05 19.07
C PHE A 96 31.15 14.89 19.17
N SER A 97 31.92 14.61 18.11
CA SER A 97 32.85 13.48 18.00
C SER A 97 33.63 13.26 19.31
N VAL A 98 33.23 12.23 20.07
CA VAL A 98 33.96 11.70 21.23
C VAL A 98 35.01 10.71 20.70
N GLN A 99 35.65 9.91 21.54
CA GLN A 99 36.53 8.82 21.13
C GLN A 99 35.91 7.98 20.00
N ALA A 100 36.74 7.55 19.04
CA ALA A 100 36.29 6.93 17.78
C ALA A 100 35.31 5.75 17.97
N GLU A 101 35.54 4.91 18.98
CA GLU A 101 34.73 3.72 19.26
C GLU A 101 33.30 4.06 19.71
N GLU A 102 33.12 5.11 20.53
CA GLU A 102 31.80 5.56 20.99
C GLU A 102 30.97 6.19 19.84
N ASN A 103 31.65 6.81 18.87
CA ASN A 103 31.00 7.36 17.69
C ASN A 103 30.53 6.25 16.73
N LEU A 104 31.32 5.19 16.51
CA LEU A 104 30.92 4.06 15.66
C LEU A 104 29.64 3.41 16.19
N GLN A 105 29.59 3.14 17.50
CA GLN A 105 28.41 2.58 18.14
C GLN A 105 27.19 3.54 18.05
N THR A 106 27.42 4.85 18.00
CA THR A 106 26.36 5.84 17.81
C THR A 106 25.72 5.73 16.42
N TYR A 107 26.52 5.58 15.36
CA TYR A 107 26.01 5.40 14.00
C TYR A 107 25.31 4.05 13.82
N GLU A 108 25.85 2.96 14.37
CA GLU A 108 25.20 1.65 14.36
C GLU A 108 23.81 1.72 15.02
N ASN A 109 23.75 2.31 16.22
CA ASN A 109 22.48 2.52 16.93
C ASN A 109 21.50 3.41 16.14
N LEU A 110 22.00 4.40 15.40
CA LEU A 110 21.16 5.22 14.53
C LEU A 110 20.56 4.38 13.39
N ILE A 111 21.37 3.57 12.70
CA ILE A 111 20.91 2.69 11.61
C ILE A 111 19.86 1.70 12.12
N ILE A 112 20.13 1.04 13.26
CA ILE A 112 19.18 0.13 13.93
C ILE A 112 17.84 0.84 14.15
N ARG A 113 17.86 2.04 14.74
CA ARG A 113 16.63 2.83 14.99
C ARG A 113 15.89 3.21 13.71
N ILE A 114 16.60 3.56 12.64
CA ILE A 114 15.97 3.89 11.35
C ILE A 114 15.25 2.65 10.80
N VAL A 115 15.88 1.47 10.83
CA VAL A 115 15.28 0.22 10.34
C VAL A 115 14.05 -0.17 11.17
N HIS A 116 14.10 -0.02 12.49
CA HIS A 116 12.92 -0.24 13.34
C HIS A 116 11.79 0.75 13.04
N ALA A 117 12.10 2.04 12.90
CA ALA A 117 11.10 3.05 12.56
C ALA A 117 10.47 2.79 11.19
N LEU A 118 11.27 2.43 10.20
CA LEU A 118 10.80 2.10 8.85
C LEU A 118 9.68 1.05 8.90
N SER A 119 9.92 -0.07 9.60
CA SER A 119 8.96 -1.16 9.73
C SER A 119 7.63 -0.75 10.40
N SER A 120 7.66 0.33 11.18
CA SER A 120 6.51 0.85 11.91
C SER A 120 5.75 1.93 11.15
N ASP A 121 6.44 2.69 10.30
CA ASP A 121 5.91 3.84 9.56
C ASP A 121 5.24 3.42 8.26
N ILE A 122 5.71 2.34 7.63
CA ILE A 122 5.04 1.72 6.49
C ILE A 122 4.00 0.73 7.04
N LYS A 123 2.71 1.06 7.00
CA LYS A 123 1.64 0.14 7.45
C LYS A 123 0.46 0.23 6.51
N PHE A 124 0.08 -0.89 5.89
CA PHE A 124 -1.11 -0.92 5.04
C PHE A 124 -2.36 -1.30 5.84
N GLN A 125 -2.22 -2.15 6.86
CA GLN A 125 -3.32 -2.52 7.75
C GLN A 125 -2.95 -2.35 9.24
N PRO A 126 -3.93 -2.04 10.10
CA PRO A 126 -3.72 -2.04 11.55
C PRO A 126 -3.19 -3.42 12.01
N GLY A 127 -2.04 -3.42 12.68
CA GLY A 127 -1.40 -4.65 13.18
C GLY A 127 -0.43 -5.32 12.22
N GLU A 128 -0.28 -4.82 10.99
CA GLU A 128 0.76 -5.29 10.07
C GLU A 128 2.14 -4.81 10.54
N GLN A 129 3.13 -5.71 10.48
CA GLN A 129 4.53 -5.40 10.73
C GLN A 129 5.33 -5.91 9.54
N HIS A 130 6.06 -5.00 8.90
CA HIS A 130 6.97 -5.38 7.82
C HIS A 130 8.31 -5.81 8.41
N ARG A 131 8.91 -6.82 7.79
CA ARG A 131 10.29 -7.22 8.11
C ARG A 131 11.20 -6.34 7.30
N SER A 132 11.98 -5.51 7.98
CA SER A 132 12.98 -4.67 7.32
C SER A 132 14.34 -5.11 7.81
N SER A 133 15.31 -5.27 6.92
CA SER A 133 16.68 -5.60 7.31
C SER A 133 17.70 -4.96 6.39
N VAL A 134 18.86 -4.66 6.96
CA VAL A 134 20.02 -4.12 6.27
C VAL A 134 21.05 -5.24 6.17
N TRP A 135 21.55 -5.42 4.97
CA TRP A 135 22.59 -6.37 4.63
C TRP A 135 23.78 -5.58 4.10
N ILE A 136 24.96 -5.82 4.64
CA ILE A 136 26.22 -5.19 4.21
C ILE A 136 26.99 -6.16 3.32
N GLU A 137 27.72 -5.62 2.34
CA GLU A 137 28.58 -6.43 1.49
C GLU A 137 29.91 -6.69 2.19
N GLU A 138 30.23 -7.97 2.36
CA GLU A 138 31.52 -8.43 2.86
C GLU A 138 32.00 -9.61 2.03
N LEU A 139 33.18 -9.48 1.43
CA LEU A 139 33.87 -10.56 0.70
C LEU A 139 33.02 -11.23 -0.40
N GLY A 140 32.16 -10.46 -1.07
CA GLY A 140 31.26 -10.95 -2.11
C GLY A 140 30.00 -11.65 -1.59
N GLN A 141 29.61 -11.39 -0.34
CA GLN A 141 28.39 -11.90 0.27
C GLN A 141 27.63 -10.77 0.97
N LEU A 142 26.31 -10.91 1.10
CA LEU A 142 25.49 -9.97 1.85
C LEU A 142 25.30 -10.49 3.27
N VAL A 143 26.01 -9.90 4.23
CA VAL A 143 25.99 -10.26 5.64
C VAL A 143 24.93 -9.43 6.37
N TYR A 144 24.14 -10.07 7.22
CA TYR A 144 23.14 -9.39 8.02
C TYR A 144 23.79 -8.39 8.98
N PHE A 145 23.33 -7.14 8.95
CA PHE A 145 23.80 -6.09 9.84
C PHE A 145 22.77 -5.77 10.93
N THR A 146 21.51 -5.52 10.54
CA THR A 146 20.43 -5.28 11.50
C THR A 146 19.06 -5.50 10.87
N GLY A 147 18.05 -5.70 11.72
CA GLY A 147 16.68 -6.02 11.33
C GLY A 147 15.65 -5.35 12.23
N SER A 148 14.43 -5.21 11.73
CA SER A 148 13.29 -4.73 12.51
C SER A 148 12.86 -5.77 13.54
N ASN A 149 11.99 -5.39 14.48
CA ASN A 149 11.50 -6.31 15.53
C ASN A 149 10.76 -7.53 14.97
N ALA A 150 10.23 -7.43 13.75
CA ALA A 150 9.54 -8.52 13.07
C ALA A 150 10.52 -9.49 12.40
N PHE A 151 11.78 -9.11 12.25
CA PHE A 151 12.86 -9.94 11.74
C PHE A 151 13.37 -10.83 12.87
N ASP A 152 13.30 -12.14 12.69
CA ASP A 152 13.66 -13.11 13.72
C ASP A 152 15.17 -13.34 13.68
N ASP A 153 15.91 -12.64 14.54
CA ASP A 153 17.37 -12.59 14.56
C ASP A 153 18.00 -13.69 15.42
N ARG A 154 17.42 -14.89 15.42
CA ARG A 154 17.83 -15.95 16.38
C ARG A 154 19.27 -16.42 16.24
N ASP A 155 19.94 -16.16 15.11
CA ASP A 155 21.29 -16.66 14.85
C ASP A 155 22.34 -15.59 14.48
N GLY A 156 21.99 -14.31 14.28
CA GLY A 156 22.94 -13.19 14.06
C GLY A 156 23.87 -13.27 12.83
N ASN A 157 24.04 -14.45 12.24
CA ASN A 157 25.00 -14.77 11.17
C ASN A 157 24.27 -15.17 9.88
N GLN A 158 23.19 -14.47 9.55
CA GLN A 158 22.48 -14.72 8.29
C GLN A 158 23.28 -14.12 7.14
N ILE A 159 23.47 -14.91 6.08
CA ILE A 159 24.19 -14.52 4.88
C ILE A 159 23.29 -14.77 3.67
N LEU A 160 23.19 -13.78 2.79
CA LEU A 160 22.52 -13.90 1.50
C LEU A 160 23.56 -14.02 0.38
N SER A 161 23.31 -14.98 -0.52
CA SER A 161 24.06 -15.13 -1.76
C SER A 161 23.87 -13.88 -2.61
N MET A 162 24.95 -13.26 -3.07
CA MET A 162 24.84 -12.16 -4.02
C MET A 162 24.15 -12.65 -5.30
N ASN A 163 24.52 -13.80 -5.86
CA ASN A 163 24.07 -14.16 -7.21
C ASN A 163 22.66 -14.74 -7.30
N GLU A 164 22.14 -15.30 -6.22
CA GLU A 164 20.94 -16.15 -6.23
C GLU A 164 19.75 -15.54 -5.47
N THR A 165 19.85 -14.27 -5.07
CA THR A 165 18.79 -13.60 -4.30
C THR A 165 18.37 -12.29 -4.95
N ILE A 166 17.10 -11.91 -4.75
CA ILE A 166 16.56 -10.61 -5.19
C ILE A 166 17.38 -9.45 -4.58
N ALA A 167 17.79 -9.58 -3.30
CA ALA A 167 18.64 -8.62 -2.62
C ALA A 167 20.02 -8.51 -3.29
N GLY A 168 20.65 -9.64 -3.60
CA GLY A 168 21.92 -9.62 -4.31
C GLY A 168 21.81 -9.09 -5.74
N ARG A 169 20.71 -9.36 -6.45
CA ARG A 169 20.41 -8.74 -7.77
C ARG A 169 20.27 -7.23 -7.66
N CYS A 170 19.57 -6.75 -6.63
CA CYS A 170 19.44 -5.34 -6.29
C CYS A 170 20.83 -4.70 -6.09
N PHE A 171 21.70 -5.35 -5.32
CA PHE A 171 23.06 -4.88 -5.07
C PHE A 171 23.90 -4.80 -6.35
N ARG A 172 23.90 -5.86 -7.18
CA ARG A 172 24.71 -5.92 -8.41
C ARG A 172 24.27 -4.88 -9.43
N LYS A 173 22.96 -4.70 -9.61
CA LYS A 173 22.41 -3.75 -10.58
C LYS A 173 22.41 -2.31 -10.08
N LYS A 174 22.51 -2.09 -8.78
CA LYS A 174 22.32 -0.78 -8.12
C LYS A 174 20.96 -0.16 -8.48
N GLU A 175 19.95 -1.02 -8.62
CA GLU A 175 18.58 -0.66 -8.99
C GLU A 175 17.61 -1.23 -7.97
N ILE A 176 16.62 -0.42 -7.60
CA ILE A 176 15.53 -0.83 -6.70
C ILE A 176 14.77 -2.00 -7.34
N GLN A 177 14.63 -3.10 -6.60
CA GLN A 177 13.85 -4.25 -7.01
C GLN A 177 12.55 -4.27 -6.22
N LEU A 178 11.43 -4.01 -6.89
CA LEU A 178 10.10 -4.19 -6.33
C LEU A 178 9.50 -5.46 -6.92
N VAL A 179 9.30 -6.47 -6.08
CA VAL A 179 8.77 -7.77 -6.46
C VAL A 179 7.42 -7.96 -5.74
N PRO A 180 6.29 -7.75 -6.44
CA PRO A 180 4.95 -7.86 -5.84
C PRO A 180 4.57 -9.29 -5.43
N ASP A 181 5.12 -10.29 -6.13
CA ASP A 181 4.99 -11.71 -5.83
C ASP A 181 6.36 -12.40 -5.97
N VAL A 182 6.92 -12.85 -4.84
CA VAL A 182 8.23 -13.53 -4.81
C VAL A 182 8.18 -14.88 -5.52
N SER A 183 7.02 -15.53 -5.57
CA SER A 183 6.89 -16.85 -6.23
C SER A 183 7.01 -16.79 -7.75
N ASP A 184 6.77 -15.62 -8.33
CA ASP A 184 6.89 -15.36 -9.76
C ASP A 184 8.30 -14.89 -10.18
N ASP A 185 9.20 -14.61 -9.22
CA ASP A 185 10.54 -14.11 -9.48
C ASP A 185 11.58 -15.22 -9.59
N VAL A 186 12.49 -15.11 -10.58
CA VAL A 186 13.54 -16.11 -10.84
C VAL A 186 14.54 -16.26 -9.69
N ASP A 187 14.84 -15.15 -9.00
CA ASP A 187 15.70 -15.14 -7.79
C ASP A 187 14.86 -15.16 -6.51
N GLY A 188 13.53 -15.33 -6.64
CA GLY A 188 12.62 -15.54 -5.54
C GLY A 188 12.77 -16.96 -5.02
N MET A 189 13.20 -17.10 -3.76
CA MET A 189 13.23 -18.42 -3.14
C MET A 189 11.79 -18.91 -2.94
N PRO A 190 11.35 -19.99 -3.61
CA PRO A 190 10.02 -20.49 -3.44
C PRO A 190 9.90 -21.11 -2.06
N GLN A 191 8.98 -20.57 -1.27
CA GLN A 191 8.51 -21.10 0.01
C GLN A 191 9.51 -21.03 1.18
N ASN A 192 9.45 -19.93 1.92
CA ASN A 192 9.68 -19.98 3.38
C ASN A 192 8.37 -19.65 4.10
N HIS A 193 8.01 -20.50 5.05
CA HIS A 193 6.71 -20.67 5.73
C HIS A 193 6.15 -19.47 6.52
N ASN A 194 6.59 -18.25 6.23
CA ASN A 194 6.28 -17.05 7.02
C ASN A 194 5.21 -16.15 6.39
N GLY A 195 4.67 -16.52 5.22
CA GLY A 195 3.54 -15.82 4.58
C GLY A 195 3.89 -14.48 3.91
N TYR A 196 5.17 -14.11 3.82
CA TYR A 196 5.61 -12.91 3.10
C TYR A 196 5.65 -13.22 1.60
N GLY A 197 4.79 -12.53 0.84
CA GLY A 197 4.60 -12.75 -0.59
C GLY A 197 5.25 -11.69 -1.47
N ALA A 198 5.66 -10.55 -0.91
CA ALA A 198 6.27 -9.45 -1.65
C ALA A 198 7.57 -9.00 -0.98
N ILE A 199 8.51 -8.50 -1.78
CA ILE A 199 9.77 -7.93 -1.28
C ILE A 199 10.13 -6.66 -2.05
N LEU A 200 10.66 -5.69 -1.32
CA LEU A 200 11.28 -4.49 -1.84
C LEU A 200 12.74 -4.47 -1.41
N CYS A 201 13.65 -4.41 -2.38
CA CYS A 201 15.07 -4.24 -2.13
C CYS A 201 15.52 -2.88 -2.64
N ILE A 202 16.21 -2.11 -1.80
CA ILE A 202 16.78 -0.81 -2.13
C ILE A 202 18.30 -0.86 -1.93
N PRO A 203 19.11 -0.53 -2.95
CA PRO A 203 20.56 -0.56 -2.80
C PRO A 203 21.02 0.62 -1.92
N LEU A 204 21.93 0.34 -0.98
CA LEU A 204 22.61 1.31 -0.13
C LEU A 204 23.99 1.59 -0.73
N SER A 205 23.98 2.25 -1.90
CA SER A 205 25.19 2.56 -2.68
C SER A 205 26.15 1.37 -2.79
N GLU A 206 27.37 1.49 -2.27
CA GLU A 206 28.38 0.41 -2.25
C GLU A 206 28.35 -0.44 -0.99
N TRP A 207 27.67 0.01 0.07
CA TRP A 207 27.64 -0.63 1.38
C TRP A 207 26.85 -1.92 1.40
N GLY A 208 25.70 -1.96 0.71
CA GLY A 208 24.80 -3.10 0.86
C GLY A 208 23.40 -2.87 0.31
N VAL A 209 22.41 -3.50 0.96
CA VAL A 209 20.99 -3.49 0.55
C VAL A 209 20.09 -3.41 1.76
N LEU A 210 19.06 -2.58 1.66
CA LEU A 210 17.90 -2.60 2.54
C LEU A 210 16.82 -3.50 1.92
N THR A 211 16.40 -4.54 2.61
CA THR A 211 15.26 -5.38 2.23
C THR A 211 14.07 -5.10 3.11
N ILE A 212 12.88 -5.13 2.52
CA ILE A 212 11.61 -4.93 3.19
C ILE A 212 10.67 -6.02 2.68
N ASP A 213 10.26 -6.93 3.54
CA ASP A 213 9.32 -8.00 3.22
C ASP A 213 7.90 -7.58 3.63
N ALA A 214 6.94 -7.87 2.77
CA ALA A 214 5.53 -7.67 3.03
C ALA A 214 4.70 -8.91 2.72
N HIS A 215 3.57 -9.05 3.42
CA HIS A 215 2.59 -10.09 3.13
C HIS A 215 1.85 -9.87 1.81
N ARG A 216 1.84 -8.63 1.31
CA ARG A 216 1.14 -8.21 0.09
C ARG A 216 2.00 -7.22 -0.68
N ALA A 217 1.65 -7.01 -1.95
CA ALA A 217 2.29 -6.01 -2.79
C ALA A 217 2.28 -4.61 -2.15
N PHE A 218 3.40 -3.91 -2.27
CA PHE A 218 3.55 -2.53 -1.80
C PHE A 218 2.72 -1.56 -2.66
N GLN A 219 2.17 -0.52 -2.03
CA GLN A 219 1.67 0.65 -2.77
C GLN A 219 2.86 1.47 -3.27
N GLU A 220 2.72 2.10 -4.44
CA GLU A 220 3.79 2.90 -5.04
C GLU A 220 4.22 4.07 -4.15
N GLU A 221 3.29 4.65 -3.39
CA GLU A 221 3.56 5.84 -2.57
C GLU A 221 4.44 5.51 -1.35
N VAL A 222 4.34 4.30 -0.81
CA VAL A 222 5.19 3.84 0.30
C VAL A 222 6.65 3.70 -0.14
N LEU A 223 6.89 3.49 -1.44
CA LEU A 223 8.24 3.44 -1.99
C LEU A 223 9.04 4.71 -1.71
N TYR A 224 8.39 5.88 -1.69
CA TYR A 224 9.06 7.15 -1.40
C TYR A 224 9.54 7.23 0.05
N ILE A 225 8.75 6.70 1.00
CA ILE A 225 9.14 6.61 2.42
C ILE A 225 10.35 5.67 2.56
N CYS A 226 10.27 4.48 1.95
CA CYS A 226 11.37 3.51 1.98
C CYS A 226 12.66 4.09 1.37
N ARG A 227 12.55 4.81 0.25
CA ARG A 227 13.69 5.49 -0.39
C ARG A 227 14.29 6.57 0.50
N LEU A 228 13.45 7.39 1.15
CA LEU A 228 13.93 8.42 2.07
C LEU A 228 14.76 7.80 3.19
N TYR A 229 14.26 6.73 3.81
CA TYR A 229 14.94 6.07 4.92
C TYR A 229 16.22 5.38 4.46
N ALA A 230 16.19 4.71 3.30
CA ALA A 230 17.37 4.14 2.68
C ALA A 230 18.46 5.20 2.46
N ARG A 231 18.10 6.43 2.04
CA ARG A 231 19.08 7.51 1.86
C ARG A 231 19.67 8.03 3.17
N VAL A 232 18.89 8.06 4.24
CA VAL A 232 19.42 8.43 5.57
C VAL A 232 20.36 7.33 6.09
N ILE A 233 20.01 6.06 5.87
CA ILE A 233 20.88 4.91 6.21
C ILE A 233 22.19 4.97 5.40
N ASP A 234 22.11 5.19 4.09
CA ASP A 234 23.24 5.31 3.17
C ASP A 234 24.20 6.43 3.62
N LEU A 235 23.65 7.56 4.06
CA LEU A 235 24.44 8.67 4.61
C LEU A 235 25.07 8.31 5.98
N ALA A 236 24.36 7.56 6.83
CA ALA A 236 24.92 7.10 8.10
C ALA A 236 26.09 6.13 7.88
N PHE A 237 25.99 5.22 6.89
CA PHE A 237 27.08 4.33 6.52
C PHE A 237 28.30 5.09 5.96
N PHE A 238 28.07 6.11 5.15
CA PHE A 238 29.15 6.96 4.64
C PHE A 238 29.95 7.63 5.78
N GLU A 239 29.27 8.13 6.81
CA GLU A 239 29.96 8.73 7.97
C GLU A 239 30.65 7.66 8.83
N TYR A 240 30.01 6.49 8.99
CA TYR A 240 30.58 5.35 9.70
C TYR A 240 31.89 4.88 9.04
N SER A 241 31.92 4.75 7.70
CA SER A 241 33.11 4.29 6.98
C SER A 241 34.26 5.28 7.07
N GLN A 242 34.00 6.59 6.96
CA GLN A 242 35.05 7.60 7.10
C GLN A 242 35.74 7.53 8.46
N MET A 243 35.00 7.25 9.52
CA MET A 243 35.59 7.12 10.85
C MET A 243 36.47 5.86 11.01
N ILE A 244 36.11 4.76 10.36
CA ILE A 244 36.95 3.55 10.35
C ILE A 244 38.27 3.84 9.62
N ASP A 245 38.19 4.47 8.45
CA ASP A 245 39.37 4.81 7.65
C ASP A 245 40.32 5.76 8.41
N ASP A 246 39.77 6.82 9.01
CA ASP A 246 40.54 7.79 9.81
C ASP A 246 41.19 7.13 11.04
N GLY A 247 40.46 6.23 11.72
CA GLY A 247 40.96 5.47 12.86
C GLY A 247 42.12 4.53 12.49
N TYR A 248 42.03 3.86 11.33
CA TYR A 248 43.07 2.98 10.82
C TYR A 248 44.34 3.75 10.45
N ILE A 249 44.20 4.92 9.82
CA ILE A 249 45.32 5.82 9.50
C ILE A 249 46.03 6.24 10.79
N ALA A 250 45.30 6.67 11.83
CA ALA A 250 45.89 7.12 13.09
C ALA A 250 46.68 6.01 13.82
N GLN A 251 46.23 4.76 13.76
CA GLN A 251 46.95 3.62 14.34
C GLN A 251 48.25 3.31 13.60
N GLN A 252 48.26 3.34 12.26
CA GLN A 252 49.48 3.10 11.48
C GLN A 252 50.58 4.14 11.70
N PHE A 253 50.22 5.38 12.04
CA PHE A 253 51.20 6.42 12.37
C PHE A 253 51.78 6.25 13.79
N ASN A 254 50.98 5.80 14.76
CA ASN A 254 51.47 5.55 16.12
C ASN A 254 52.35 4.30 16.25
N GLU A 255 52.22 3.30 15.37
CA GLU A 255 53.09 2.12 15.36
C GLU A 255 54.46 2.35 14.70
N ARG A 256 54.69 3.53 14.10
CA ARG A 256 55.94 3.89 13.40
C ARG A 256 56.83 4.88 14.16
N GLU A 257 56.43 5.31 15.36
CA GLU A 257 57.27 6.06 16.31
C GLU A 257 57.90 5.12 17.37
#